data_AF-A0A1D6E373-F1
#
_entry.id   AF-A0A1D6E373-F1
#
_cell.length_a   1.000
_cell.length_b   1.000
_cell.length_c   1.000
_cell.angle_alpha   90.00
_cell.angle_beta   90.00
_cell.angle_gamma   90.00
#
_symmetry.space_group_name_H-M   'P 1'
#
loop_
_entity.id
_entity.type
_entity.pdbx_description
1 polymer ?
#
loop_
_entity_poly.entity_id
_entity_poly.type
_entity_poly.pdbx_seq_one_letter_code
_entity_poly.pdbx_strand_id
1 'polypeptide(L)'
;MSPLLLLKCLIICVVYAELAPPVQKHTRANRKHIDSITLVDIAQYFHLPIRDASKTLKIGVSILKRKCRQYGIPRWPHRKIKSLDSLIHDLEFVLAREDEDEEEEKQLQKDRLAAAINALTKRKSMLESEKETIQQKPAMDLMAETKLFREDVFKRRYRAKSSVMDMD
;
A
#
# COMPACT_ATOMS: atom_id res chain seq x y z
N MET A 1 -24.23 36.47 20.93
CA MET A 1 -23.63 35.12 21.06
C MET A 1 -24.43 34.36 22.09
N SER A 2 -25.20 33.36 21.67
CA SER A 2 -26.24 32.76 22.51
C SER A 2 -25.63 31.92 23.65
N PRO A 3 -26.07 32.10 24.91
CA PRO A 3 -25.55 31.35 26.07
C PRO A 3 -25.72 29.82 25.92
N LEU A 4 -26.67 29.39 25.10
CA LEU A 4 -26.90 27.99 24.73
C LEU A 4 -25.75 27.37 23.90
N LEU A 5 -24.98 28.15 23.13
CA LEU A 5 -23.83 27.65 22.37
C LEU A 5 -22.64 27.34 23.28
N LEU A 6 -22.42 28.14 24.33
CA LEU A 6 -21.39 27.89 25.33
C LEU A 6 -21.71 26.64 26.16
N LEU A 7 -22.98 26.46 26.55
CA LEU A 7 -23.41 25.29 27.29
C LEU A 7 -23.33 24.01 26.45
N LYS A 8 -23.69 24.07 25.16
CA LYS A 8 -23.47 22.96 24.20
C LYS A 8 -21.98 22.64 24.04
N CYS A 9 -21.11 23.64 24.00
CA CYS A 9 -19.67 23.44 23.88
C CYS A 9 -19.06 22.77 25.13
N LEU A 10 -19.49 23.19 26.33
CA LEU A 10 -19.11 22.57 27.60
C LEU A 10 -19.57 21.11 27.70
N ILE A 11 -20.83 20.82 27.32
CA ILE A 11 -21.38 19.47 27.33
C ILE A 11 -20.61 18.57 26.34
N ILE A 12 -20.34 19.06 25.12
CA ILE A 12 -19.53 18.32 24.13
C ILE A 12 -18.11 18.07 24.68
N CYS A 13 -17.48 19.07 25.28
CA CYS A 13 -16.11 18.94 25.79
C CYS A 13 -16.00 17.92 26.94
N VAL A 14 -16.97 17.91 27.87
CA VAL A 14 -17.01 16.94 28.98
C VAL A 14 -17.28 15.52 28.46
N VAL A 15 -18.23 15.36 27.53
CA VAL A 15 -18.55 14.04 26.94
C VAL A 15 -17.37 13.48 26.14
N TYR A 16 -16.64 14.31 25.40
CA TYR A 16 -15.45 13.86 24.65
C TYR A 16 -14.25 13.56 25.56
N ALA A 17 -14.12 14.21 26.72
CA ALA A 17 -13.07 13.91 27.68
C ALA A 17 -13.27 12.55 28.37
N GLU A 18 -14.52 12.14 28.57
CA GLU A 18 -14.90 10.89 29.26
C GLU A 18 -14.78 9.65 28.36
N LEU A 19 -14.81 9.83 27.03
CA LEU A 19 -14.66 8.76 26.03
C LEU A 19 -13.21 8.57 25.54
N ALA A 20 -12.23 9.21 26.17
CA ALA A 20 -10.83 9.01 25.81
C ALA A 20 -10.40 7.59 26.22
N PRO A 21 -10.02 6.70 25.28
CA PRO A 21 -9.61 5.35 25.62
C PRO A 21 -8.36 5.41 26.51
N PRO A 22 -8.24 4.49 27.50
CA PRO A 22 -7.12 4.50 28.42
C PRO A 22 -5.80 4.42 27.65
N VAL A 23 -4.95 5.44 27.83
CA VAL A 23 -3.59 5.47 27.27
C VAL A 23 -2.80 4.37 27.96
N GLN A 24 -2.75 3.20 27.34
CA GLN A 24 -2.02 2.05 27.83
C GLN A 24 -0.53 2.39 27.89
N LYS A 25 0.00 2.59 29.09
CA LYS A 25 1.42 2.82 29.34
C LYS A 25 2.18 1.52 29.06
N HIS A 26 2.76 1.40 27.86
CA HIS A 26 3.62 0.28 27.53
C HIS A 26 4.88 0.31 28.42
N THR A 27 5.05 -0.73 29.24
CA THR A 27 6.30 -1.03 29.92
C THR A 27 7.44 -1.12 28.89
N ARG A 28 8.63 -0.64 29.27
CA ARG A 28 9.80 -0.55 28.39
C ARG A 28 10.07 -1.95 27.80
N ALA A 29 9.97 -2.10 26.48
CA ALA A 29 10.21 -3.38 25.82
C ALA A 29 11.59 -3.95 26.21
N ASN A 30 11.66 -5.27 26.43
CA ASN A 30 12.86 -5.95 26.90
C ASN A 30 14.03 -5.73 25.92
N ARG A 31 15.15 -5.19 26.40
CA ARG A 31 16.32 -4.87 25.57
C ARG A 31 16.84 -6.09 24.81
N LYS A 32 16.83 -7.28 25.43
CA LYS A 32 17.28 -8.54 24.79
C LYS A 32 16.41 -8.88 23.58
N HIS A 33 15.09 -8.69 23.69
CA HIS A 33 14.13 -8.90 22.59
C HIS A 33 14.35 -7.90 21.45
N ILE A 34 14.62 -6.63 21.77
CA ILE A 34 14.92 -5.62 20.75
C ILE A 34 16.19 -5.98 19.99
N ASP A 35 17.23 -6.43 20.71
CA ASP A 35 18.53 -6.73 20.14
C ASP A 35 18.47 -7.98 19.25
N SER A 36 17.65 -8.98 19.59
CA SER A 36 17.48 -10.22 18.81
C SER A 36 16.71 -10.04 17.50
N ILE A 37 15.92 -8.97 17.33
CA ILE A 37 15.18 -8.73 16.08
C ILE A 37 16.16 -8.50 14.94
N THR A 38 16.04 -9.34 13.91
CA THR A 38 16.83 -9.32 12.68
C THR A 38 16.14 -8.56 11.55
N LEU A 39 16.86 -8.28 10.47
CA LEU A 39 16.27 -7.70 9.26
C LEU A 39 15.22 -8.62 8.64
N VAL A 40 15.42 -9.94 8.67
CA VAL A 40 14.50 -10.93 8.10
C VAL A 40 13.16 -10.86 8.81
N ASP A 41 13.17 -10.75 10.15
CA ASP A 41 11.95 -10.62 10.95
C ASP A 41 11.19 -9.34 10.60
N ILE A 42 11.90 -8.24 10.35
CA ILE A 42 11.29 -6.95 9.97
C ILE A 42 10.72 -7.02 8.55
N ALA A 43 11.43 -7.68 7.63
CA ALA A 43 11.11 -7.70 6.21
C ALA A 43 9.78 -8.37 5.89
N GLN A 44 9.41 -9.38 6.69
CA GLN A 44 8.12 -10.07 6.60
C GLN A 44 6.94 -9.08 6.73
N TYR A 45 7.09 -7.98 7.46
CA TYR A 45 6.02 -7.03 7.74
C TYR A 45 6.00 -5.79 6.83
N PHE A 46 6.82 -5.73 5.78
CA PHE A 46 6.85 -4.56 4.89
C PHE A 46 5.55 -4.29 4.14
N HIS A 47 4.71 -5.32 3.99
CA HIS A 47 3.35 -5.20 3.44
C HIS A 47 2.39 -4.46 4.37
N LEU A 48 2.75 -4.21 5.65
CA LEU A 48 1.92 -3.52 6.63
C LEU A 48 2.39 -2.07 6.89
N PRO A 49 1.51 -1.18 7.36
CA PRO A 49 1.90 0.10 7.91
C PRO A 49 2.85 -0.08 9.11
N ILE A 50 3.83 0.83 9.26
CA ILE A 50 4.84 0.73 10.34
C ILE A 50 4.23 0.65 11.75
N ARG A 51 3.04 1.24 11.93
CA ARG A 51 2.30 1.16 13.20
C ARG A 51 1.86 -0.27 13.50
N ASP A 52 1.32 -0.96 12.50
CA ASP A 52 0.81 -2.32 12.68
C ASP A 52 1.95 -3.32 12.76
N ALA A 53 2.99 -3.16 11.92
CA ALA A 53 4.23 -3.93 12.04
C ALA A 53 4.85 -3.82 13.44
N SER A 54 4.86 -2.62 14.04
CA SER A 54 5.40 -2.41 15.40
C SER A 54 4.59 -3.13 16.48
N LYS A 55 3.26 -3.20 16.33
CA LYS A 55 2.37 -3.93 17.25
C LYS A 55 2.63 -5.43 17.16
N THR A 56 2.75 -5.96 15.94
CA THR A 56 3.03 -7.38 15.71
C THR A 56 4.39 -7.79 16.29
N LEU A 57 5.41 -6.95 16.12
CA LEU A 57 6.76 -7.16 16.68
C LEU A 57 6.86 -6.84 18.19
N LYS A 58 5.80 -6.31 18.80
CA LYS A 58 5.74 -5.87 20.21
C LYS A 58 6.85 -4.87 20.58
N ILE A 59 7.22 -3.99 19.66
CA ILE A 59 8.19 -2.92 19.89
C ILE A 59 7.60 -1.55 19.57
N GLY A 60 8.07 -0.49 20.23
CA GLY A 60 7.64 0.87 19.91
C GLY A 60 8.10 1.29 18.50
N VAL A 61 7.26 2.07 17.79
CA VAL A 61 7.57 2.60 16.44
C VAL A 61 8.93 3.29 16.37
N SER A 62 9.32 4.04 17.42
CA SER A 62 10.60 4.73 17.48
C SER A 62 11.80 3.78 17.54
N ILE A 63 11.65 2.63 18.21
CA ILE A 63 12.66 1.58 18.28
C ILE A 63 12.77 0.86 16.94
N LEU A 64 11.62 0.49 16.34
CA LEU A 64 11.57 -0.12 15.02
C LEU A 64 12.26 0.77 13.97
N LYS A 65 11.97 2.08 13.96
CA LYS A 65 12.64 3.06 13.08
C LYS A 65 14.15 3.11 13.32
N ARG A 66 14.61 3.01 14.57
CA ARG A 66 16.05 3.00 14.91
C ARG A 66 16.73 1.76 14.35
N LYS A 67 16.15 0.57 14.55
CA LYS A 67 16.62 -0.68 13.97
C LYS A 67 16.62 -0.64 12.44
N CYS A 68 15.56 -0.13 11.82
CA CYS A 68 15.50 0.05 10.37
C CYS A 68 16.65 0.91 9.84
N ARG A 69 16.98 2.02 10.53
CA ARG A 69 18.13 2.87 10.15
C ARG A 69 19.47 2.14 10.27
N GLN A 70 19.65 1.25 11.27
CA GLN A 70 20.85 0.42 11.40
C GLN A 70 21.02 -0.55 10.22
N TYR A 71 19.91 -1.07 9.70
CA TYR A 71 19.89 -1.93 8.50
C TYR A 71 19.86 -1.14 7.18
N GLY A 72 20.10 0.18 7.21
CA GLY A 72 20.14 1.00 5.99
C GLY A 72 18.78 1.30 5.37
N ILE A 73 17.68 1.19 6.14
CA ILE A 73 16.31 1.47 5.68
C ILE A 73 15.86 2.82 6.27
N PRO A 74 16.11 3.95 5.59
CA PRO A 74 15.73 5.27 6.09
C PRO A 74 14.21 5.49 6.05
N ARG A 75 13.52 4.85 5.09
CA ARG A 75 12.08 5.01 4.85
C ARG A 75 11.40 3.66 4.76
N TRP A 76 10.27 3.53 5.45
CA TRP A 76 9.48 2.29 5.47
C TRP A 76 8.89 1.97 4.07
N PRO A 77 9.13 0.78 3.50
CA PRO A 77 8.82 0.45 2.10
C PRO A 77 7.33 0.19 1.80
N HIS A 78 6.45 0.23 2.80
CA HIS A 78 5.00 -0.02 2.65
C HIS A 78 4.33 0.75 1.51
N ARG A 79 4.68 2.03 1.32
CA ARG A 79 4.05 2.84 0.26
C ARG A 79 4.38 2.33 -1.14
N LYS A 80 5.60 1.82 -1.34
CA LYS A 80 6.04 1.27 -2.63
C LYS A 80 5.37 -0.08 -2.87
N ILE A 81 5.38 -0.96 -1.86
CA ILE A 81 4.75 -2.29 -1.94
C ILE A 81 3.26 -2.16 -2.22
N LYS A 82 2.52 -1.31 -1.48
CA LYS A 82 1.10 -1.07 -1.74
C LYS A 82 0.83 -0.56 -3.15
N SER A 83 1.71 0.26 -3.71
CA SER A 83 1.58 0.74 -5.08
C SER A 83 1.76 -0.39 -6.10
N LEU A 84 2.73 -1.29 -5.88
CA LEU A 84 2.95 -2.44 -6.74
C LEU A 84 1.78 -3.43 -6.65
N ASP A 85 1.30 -3.71 -5.44
CA ASP A 85 0.15 -4.59 -5.21
C ASP A 85 -1.11 -4.07 -5.92
N SER A 86 -1.36 -2.76 -5.87
CA SER A 86 -2.48 -2.16 -6.61
C SER A 86 -2.35 -2.32 -8.12
N LEU A 87 -1.15 -2.19 -8.67
CA LEU A 87 -0.92 -2.36 -10.10
C LEU A 87 -1.07 -3.83 -10.52
N ILE A 88 -0.56 -4.76 -9.70
CA ILE A 88 -0.72 -6.20 -9.93
C ILE A 88 -2.20 -6.57 -9.88
N HIS A 89 -2.94 -6.08 -8.89
CA HIS A 89 -4.37 -6.33 -8.76
C HIS A 89 -5.17 -5.75 -9.95
N ASP A 90 -4.84 -4.54 -10.39
CA ASP A 90 -5.48 -3.94 -11.58
C ASP A 90 -5.22 -4.80 -12.83
N LEU A 91 -4.02 -5.38 -12.98
CA LEU A 91 -3.69 -6.29 -14.08
C LEU A 91 -4.43 -7.63 -13.96
N GLU A 92 -4.46 -8.23 -12.77
CA GLU A 92 -5.18 -9.49 -12.50
C GLU A 92 -6.67 -9.36 -12.79
N PHE A 93 -7.27 -8.22 -12.44
CA PHE A 93 -8.67 -7.96 -12.72
C PHE A 93 -8.96 -7.86 -14.23
N VAL A 94 -8.03 -7.31 -15.02
CA VAL A 94 -8.17 -7.27 -16.48
C VAL A 94 -8.04 -8.67 -17.07
N LEU A 95 -7.11 -9.49 -16.57
CA LEU A 95 -6.92 -10.87 -17.01
C LEU A 95 -8.07 -11.80 -16.60
N ALA A 96 -8.69 -11.57 -15.44
CA ALA A 96 -9.78 -12.40 -14.91
C ALA A 96 -11.16 -12.10 -15.52
N ARG A 97 -11.30 -11.06 -16.36
CA ARG A 97 -12.56 -10.71 -17.05
C ARG A 97 -12.76 -11.47 -18.37
N GLU A 98 -11.93 -12.47 -18.64
CA GLU A 98 -12.04 -13.35 -19.79
C GLU A 98 -13.10 -14.45 -19.52
N ASP A 99 -14.37 -14.07 -19.32
CA ASP A 99 -15.47 -15.06 -19.29
C ASP A 99 -16.54 -14.72 -20.34
N GLU A 100 -16.74 -15.73 -21.20
CA GLU A 100 -17.97 -16.18 -21.86
C GLU A 100 -18.85 -15.10 -22.48
N ASP A 101 -18.64 -14.79 -23.77
CA ASP A 101 -19.73 -14.79 -24.76
C ASP A 101 -19.21 -14.58 -26.20
N GLU A 102 -19.81 -15.36 -27.09
CA GLU A 102 -19.84 -15.32 -28.56
C GLU A 102 -18.58 -15.73 -29.36
N GLU A 103 -18.58 -17.04 -29.63
CA GLU A 103 -18.08 -17.71 -30.83
C GLU A 103 -18.04 -16.81 -32.09
N GLU A 104 -16.93 -16.92 -32.84
CA GLU A 104 -16.62 -16.29 -34.13
C GLU A 104 -15.97 -14.89 -34.14
N GLU A 105 -15.07 -14.59 -33.19
CA GLU A 105 -14.06 -13.56 -33.42
C GLU A 105 -12.93 -14.07 -34.35
N LYS A 106 -12.81 -13.42 -35.53
CA LYS A 106 -11.76 -13.63 -36.55
C LYS A 106 -10.40 -13.92 -35.90
N GLN A 107 -9.64 -14.89 -36.40
CA GLN A 107 -8.29 -15.26 -35.93
C GLN A 107 -7.39 -14.06 -35.58
N LEU A 108 -7.47 -12.97 -36.37
CA LEU A 108 -6.75 -11.71 -36.12
C LEU A 108 -7.07 -11.06 -34.76
N GLN A 109 -8.31 -11.15 -34.29
CA GLN A 109 -8.74 -10.63 -32.99
C GLN A 109 -8.21 -11.51 -31.85
N LYS A 110 -8.22 -12.83 -32.01
CA LYS A 110 -7.59 -13.77 -31.07
C LYS A 110 -6.09 -13.53 -30.94
N ASP A 111 -5.39 -13.30 -32.05
CA ASP A 111 -3.95 -13.00 -32.03
C ASP A 111 -3.65 -11.67 -31.31
N ARG A 112 -4.51 -10.65 -31.50
CA ARG A 112 -4.40 -9.36 -30.80
C ARG A 112 -4.69 -9.49 -29.31
N LEU A 113 -5.72 -10.24 -28.94
CA LEU A 113 -6.06 -10.52 -27.54
C LEU A 113 -4.93 -11.30 -26.86
N ALA A 114 -4.43 -12.36 -27.48
CA ALA A 114 -3.30 -13.14 -26.99
C ALA A 114 -2.03 -12.28 -26.84
N ALA A 115 -1.74 -11.39 -27.78
CA ALA A 115 -0.63 -10.45 -27.66
C ALA A 115 -0.82 -9.47 -26.48
N ALA A 116 -2.04 -8.98 -26.26
CA ALA A 116 -2.37 -8.12 -25.13
C ALA A 116 -2.19 -8.87 -23.80
N ILE A 117 -2.72 -10.09 -23.68
CA ILE A 117 -2.57 -10.96 -22.50
C ILE A 117 -1.10 -11.21 -22.21
N ASN A 118 -0.31 -11.60 -23.22
CA ASN A 118 1.12 -11.84 -23.06
C ASN A 118 1.87 -10.59 -22.58
N ALA A 119 1.49 -9.40 -23.08
CA ALA A 119 2.06 -8.14 -22.62
C ALA A 119 1.70 -7.84 -21.16
N LEU A 120 0.45 -8.07 -20.75
CA LEU A 120 -0.01 -7.90 -19.37
C LEU A 120 0.69 -8.88 -18.42
N THR A 121 0.80 -10.15 -18.81
CA THR A 121 1.49 -11.20 -18.05
C THR A 121 2.97 -10.89 -17.87
N LYS A 122 3.66 -10.46 -18.95
CA LYS A 122 5.05 -10.00 -18.86
C LYS A 122 5.19 -8.81 -17.91
N ARG A 123 4.25 -7.86 -17.97
CA ARG A 123 4.24 -6.69 -17.08
C ARG A 123 4.06 -7.09 -15.62
N LYS A 124 3.15 -8.02 -15.33
CA LYS A 124 2.93 -8.58 -13.99
C LYS A 124 4.22 -9.18 -13.42
N SER A 125 4.89 -10.02 -14.19
CA SER A 125 6.18 -10.63 -13.79
C SER A 125 7.26 -9.57 -13.46
N MET A 126 7.36 -8.50 -14.26
CA MET A 126 8.27 -7.39 -13.97
C MET A 126 7.94 -6.67 -12.65
N LEU A 127 6.66 -6.43 -12.35
CA LEU A 127 6.26 -5.79 -11.09
C LEU A 127 6.50 -6.69 -9.87
N GLU A 128 6.30 -8.00 -10.01
CA GLU A 128 6.56 -9.00 -8.96
C GLU A 128 8.05 -9.09 -8.62
N SER A 129 8.91 -9.17 -9.63
CA SER A 129 10.38 -9.15 -9.42
C SER A 129 10.87 -7.85 -8.78
N GLU A 130 10.28 -6.70 -9.14
CA GLU A 130 10.59 -5.43 -8.48
C GLU A 130 10.13 -5.41 -7.02
N LYS A 131 8.94 -5.95 -6.75
CA LYS A 131 8.41 -6.08 -5.39
C LYS A 131 9.33 -6.92 -4.53
N GLU A 132 9.79 -8.06 -5.03
CA GLU A 132 10.76 -8.92 -4.36
C GLU A 132 12.08 -8.18 -4.11
N THR A 133 12.57 -7.45 -5.12
CA THR A 133 13.79 -6.64 -4.99
C THR A 133 13.66 -5.60 -3.88
N ILE A 134 12.49 -4.96 -3.74
CA ILE A 134 12.22 -4.00 -2.67
C ILE A 134 12.08 -4.69 -1.31
N GLN A 135 11.60 -5.93 -1.25
CA GLN A 135 11.58 -6.69 0.00
C GLN A 135 13.00 -7.03 0.46
N GLN A 136 13.86 -7.48 -0.45
CA GLN A 136 15.26 -7.79 -0.14
C GLN A 136 16.10 -6.54 0.13
N LYS A 137 15.86 -5.46 -0.63
CA LYS A 137 16.57 -4.18 -0.52
C LYS A 137 15.58 -3.01 -0.36
N PRO A 138 15.06 -2.78 0.86
CA PRO A 138 13.99 -1.81 1.11
C PRO A 138 14.35 -0.35 0.80
N ALA A 139 15.63 -0.03 0.82
CA ALA A 139 16.15 1.29 0.50
C ALA A 139 16.14 1.60 -1.01
N MET A 140 16.06 0.59 -1.88
CA MET A 140 16.06 0.78 -3.34
C MET A 140 14.85 1.58 -3.79
N ASP A 141 15.05 2.49 -4.73
CA ASP A 141 13.95 3.24 -5.34
C ASP A 141 13.20 2.40 -6.38
N LEU A 142 11.98 2.82 -6.71
CA LEU A 142 11.21 2.21 -7.81
C LEU A 142 11.97 2.40 -9.14
N MET A 143 11.94 1.37 -9.98
CA MET A 143 12.50 1.40 -11.32
C MET A 143 11.81 2.47 -12.18
N ALA A 144 12.57 3.06 -13.10
CA ALA A 144 12.07 4.12 -13.98
C ALA A 144 10.86 3.65 -14.81
N GLU A 145 10.93 2.43 -15.34
CA GLU A 145 9.84 1.83 -16.12
C GLU A 145 8.55 1.70 -15.29
N THR A 146 8.66 1.33 -14.02
CA THR A 146 7.51 1.22 -13.11
C THR A 146 6.93 2.56 -12.70
N LYS A 147 7.77 3.59 -12.56
CA LYS A 147 7.28 4.96 -12.35
C LYS A 147 6.49 5.45 -13.55
N LEU A 148 7.00 5.26 -14.77
CA LEU A 148 6.31 5.64 -16.01
C LEU A 148 4.98 4.92 -16.15
N PHE A 149 4.96 3.61 -15.91
CA PHE A 149 3.73 2.84 -15.95
C PHE A 149 2.70 3.33 -14.92
N ARG A 150 3.14 3.59 -13.68
CA ARG A 150 2.26 4.15 -12.64
C ARG A 150 1.66 5.49 -13.04
N GLU A 151 2.46 6.34 -13.68
CA GLU A 151 2.02 7.64 -14.18
C GLU A 151 1.00 7.49 -15.31
N ASP A 152 1.23 6.57 -16.24
CA ASP A 152 0.31 6.29 -17.34
C ASP A 152 -1.04 5.75 -16.84
N VAL A 153 -1.02 4.76 -15.94
CA VAL A 153 -2.24 4.24 -15.30
C VAL A 153 -3.00 5.35 -14.57
N PHE A 154 -2.30 6.21 -13.84
CA PHE A 154 -2.92 7.35 -13.16
C PHE A 154 -3.56 8.33 -14.16
N LYS A 155 -2.86 8.68 -15.24
CA LYS A 155 -3.38 9.58 -16.28
C LYS A 155 -4.61 8.98 -16.97
N ARG A 156 -4.60 7.68 -17.29
CA ARG A 156 -5.77 7.00 -17.88
C ARG A 156 -6.98 7.04 -16.94
N ARG A 157 -6.81 6.70 -15.66
CA ARG A 157 -7.88 6.74 -14.65
C ARG A 157 -8.41 8.17 -14.44
N TYR A 158 -7.51 9.16 -14.43
CA TYR A 158 -7.90 10.57 -14.31
C TYR A 158 -8.74 11.03 -15.50
N ARG A 159 -8.31 10.74 -16.74
CA ARG A 159 -9.05 11.07 -17.97
C ARG A 159 -10.44 10.42 -18.01
N ALA A 160 -10.54 9.15 -17.61
CA ALA A 160 -11.82 8.43 -17.55
C ALA A 160 -12.76 9.05 -16.50
N LYS A 161 -12.23 9.51 -15.37
CA LYS A 161 -13.03 10.19 -14.35
C LYS A 161 -13.50 11.57 -14.80
N SER A 162 -12.63 12.36 -15.45
CA SER A 162 -13.03 13.69 -15.94
C SER A 162 -14.13 13.59 -17.00
N SER A 163 -14.03 12.63 -17.93
CA SER A 163 -15.07 12.46 -18.96
C SER A 163 -16.44 12.05 -18.40
N VAL A 164 -16.49 11.38 -17.24
CA VAL A 164 -17.76 11.03 -16.57
C VAL A 164 -18.38 12.27 -15.90
N MET A 165 -17.56 13.21 -15.42
CA MET A 165 -18.05 14.44 -14.77
C MET A 165 -18.55 15.51 -15.76
N ASP A 166 -18.21 15.39 -17.05
CA ASP A 166 -18.66 16.31 -18.12
C ASP A 166 -20.03 15.91 -18.71
N MET A 167 -20.66 14.85 -18.21
CA MET A 167 -21.96 14.31 -18.68
C MET A 167 -23.16 14.63 -17.76
N ASP A 168 -22.92 15.25 -16.59
CA ASP A 168 -23.94 15.66 -15.61
C ASP A 168 -24.09 17.20 -15.58
#